data_AF-A0A432FX20-F1
#
_entry.id   AF-A0A432FX20-F1
#
_cell.length_a   1.000
_cell.length_b   1.000
_cell.length_c   1.000
_cell.angle_alpha   90.00
_cell.angle_beta   90.00
_cell.angle_gamma   90.00
#
_symmetry.space_group_name_H-M   'P 1'
#
loop_
_entity.id
_entity.type
_entity.pdbx_description
1 polymer ?
#
loop_
_entity_poly.entity_id
_entity_poly.type
_entity_poly.pdbx_seq_one_letter_code
_entity_poly.pdbx_strand_id
1 'polypeptide(L)' 'MQILGAHNMQNTEAARLICNQLGINDDDFYQAMQSFKGADKRLEKLAETPKTVVFKDFAHAPS' A
#
# COMPACT_ATOMS: atom_id res chain seq x y z
N MET A 1 8.38 -7.12 0.99
CA MET A 1 7.00 -6.89 0.51
C MET A 1 6.03 -7.18 1.67
N GLN A 2 5.60 -6.14 2.41
CA GLN A 2 4.63 -6.27 3.52
C GLN A 2 3.18 -6.08 3.02
N ILE A 3 2.86 -6.71 1.89
CA ILE A 3 1.53 -6.66 1.29
C ILE A 3 0.77 -7.88 1.81
N LEU A 4 0.21 -7.75 3.02
CA LEU A 4 -0.55 -8.83 3.66
C LEU A 4 -2.03 -8.75 3.23
N GLY A 5 -2.61 -9.90 2.90
CA GLY A 5 -4.04 -10.05 2.60
C GLY A 5 -4.36 -10.17 1.10
N ALA A 6 -5.36 -10.99 0.78
CA ALA A 6 -5.77 -11.31 -0.59
C ALA A 6 -6.12 -10.06 -1.42
N HIS A 7 -6.80 -9.08 -0.82
CA HIS A 7 -7.16 -7.83 -1.48
C HIS A 7 -5.92 -7.02 -1.91
N ASN A 8 -4.90 -6.94 -1.05
CA ASN A 8 -3.67 -6.22 -1.37
C ASN A 8 -2.87 -6.93 -2.47
N MET A 9 -2.93 -8.27 -2.53
CA MET A 9 -2.36 -9.04 -3.63
C MET A 9 -3.11 -8.78 -4.96
N GLN A 10 -4.45 -8.74 -4.93
CA GLN A 10 -5.26 -8.39 -6.10
C GLN A 10 -4.94 -6.97 -6.61
N ASN A 11 -4.83 -5.99 -5.71
CA ASN A 11 -4.44 -4.63 -6.08
C ASN A 11 -3.03 -4.55 -6.67
N THR A 12 -2.10 -5.36 -6.14
CA THR A 12 -0.73 -5.42 -6.65
C THR A 12 -0.69 -6.02 -8.07
N GLU A 13 -1.44 -7.09 -8.32
CA GLU A 13 -1.54 -7.68 -9.66
C GLU A 13 -2.24 -6.74 -10.65
N ALA A 14 -3.30 -6.05 -10.23
CA ALA A 14 -3.95 -5.04 -11.06
C ALA A 14 -2.98 -3.91 -11.44
N ALA A 15 -2.19 -3.42 -10.48
CA ALA A 15 -1.17 -2.41 -10.74
C ALA A 15 -0.08 -2.93 -11.70
N ARG A 16 0.39 -4.18 -11.52
CA ARG A 16 1.37 -4.81 -12.42
C ARG A 16 0.85 -4.89 -13.85
N LEU A 17 -0.39 -5.35 -14.05
CA LEU A 17 -1.00 -5.47 -15.37
C LEU A 17 -1.08 -4.11 -16.10
N ILE A 18 -1.40 -3.03 -15.37
CA ILE A 18 -1.40 -1.67 -15.92
C ILE A 18 0.04 -1.24 -16.28
N CYS A 19 1.01 -1.47 -15.40
CA CYS A 19 2.42 -1.18 -15.66
C CYS A 19 2.93 -1.90 -16.93
N ASN A 20 2.52 -3.15 -17.14
CA ASN A 20 2.86 -3.92 -18.34
C ASN A 20 2.27 -3.29 -19.61
N GLN A 21 1.02 -2.78 -19.55
CA GLN A 21 0.42 -2.05 -20.66
C GLN A 21 1.16 -0.73 -20.97
N LEU A 22 1.86 -0.17 -19.98
CA LEU A 22 2.71 1.02 -20.13
C LEU A 22 4.16 0.68 -20.53
N GLY A 23 4.48 -0.60 -20.75
CA GLY A 23 5.81 -1.05 -21.17
C GLY A 23 6.83 -1.22 -20.03
N ILE A 24 6.40 -1.16 -18.77
CA ILE A 24 7.23 -1.52 -17.61
C ILE A 24 7.21 -3.05 -17.49
N ASN A 25 8.36 -3.70 -17.40
CA ASN A 25 8.43 -5.15 -17.26
C ASN A 25 8.20 -5.58 -15.79
N ASP A 26 7.94 -6.87 -15.61
CA ASP A 26 7.64 -7.45 -14.30
C ASP A 26 8.79 -7.26 -13.29
N ASP A 27 10.05 -7.39 -13.73
CA ASP A 27 11.22 -7.27 -12.85
C ASP A 27 11.32 -5.85 -12.28
N ASP A 28 11.24 -4.83 -13.13
CA ASP A 28 11.27 -3.42 -12.72
C ASP A 28 10.10 -3.09 -11.77
N PHE A 29 8.91 -3.61 -12.06
CA PHE A 29 7.75 -3.46 -11.19
C PHE A 29 8.00 -4.08 -9.81
N TYR A 30 8.45 -5.34 -9.74
CA TYR A 30 8.69 -6.01 -8.46
C TYR A 30 9.86 -5.40 -7.68
N GLN A 31 10.89 -4.88 -8.35
CA GLN A 31 11.94 -4.10 -7.69
C GLN A 31 11.38 -2.82 -7.06
N ALA A 32 10.56 -2.05 -7.79
CA ALA A 32 9.92 -0.85 -7.26
C ALA A 32 8.97 -1.18 -6.10
N MET A 33 8.15 -2.23 -6.23
CA MET A 33 7.18 -2.65 -5.21
C MET A 33 7.82 -3.08 -3.88
N GLN A 34 9.09 -3.51 -3.87
CA GLN A 34 9.79 -3.78 -2.61
C GLN A 34 9.94 -2.52 -1.74
N SER A 35 10.01 -1.34 -2.36
CA SER A 35 10.11 -0.05 -1.68
C SER A 35 8.75 0.53 -1.24
N PHE A 36 7.64 -0.08 -1.66
CA PHE A 36 6.30 0.39 -1.33
C PHE A 36 5.97 0.15 0.15
N LYS A 37 5.66 1.24 0.88
CA LYS A 37 5.37 1.22 2.33
C LYS A 37 3.88 1.29 2.67
N GLY A 38 3.00 1.31 1.66
CA GLY A 38 1.58 1.55 1.81
C GLY A 38 1.14 2.88 1.21
N ALA A 39 -0.17 3.11 1.20
CA ALA A 39 -0.75 4.35 0.70
C ALA A 39 -0.56 5.49 1.71
N ASP A 40 -0.32 6.69 1.20
CA ASP A 40 -0.24 7.91 2.01
C ASP A 40 -1.53 8.10 2.84
N LYS A 41 -1.41 8.68 4.04
CA LYS A 41 -2.51 8.97 4.98
C LYS A 41 -3.34 7.75 5.46
N ARG A 42 -2.79 6.53 5.35
CA ARG A 42 -3.30 5.33 6.04
C ARG A 42 -2.54 5.10 7.34
N LEU A 43 -3.27 4.93 8.45
CA LEU A 43 -2.70 4.71 9.79
C LEU A 43 -1.52 5.64 10.14
N GLU A 44 -1.61 6.91 9.76
CA GLU A 44 -0.58 7.91 10.01
C GLU A 44 -0.57 8.24 11.50
N LYS A 45 0.50 7.87 12.22
CA LYS A 45 0.62 8.17 13.66
C LYS A 45 0.87 9.66 13.86
N LEU A 46 -0.09 10.35 14.46
CA LEU A 46 0.01 11.80 14.74
C LEU A 46 0.61 12.08 16.11
N ALA A 47 0.23 11.29 17.12
CA ALA A 47 0.67 11.49 18.50
C ALA A 47 0.64 10.17 19.28
N GLU A 48 1.49 10.08 20.30
CA GLU A 48 1.60 8.93 21.18
C GLU A 48 1.86 9.39 22.61
N THR A 49 1.13 8.80 23.55
CA THR A 49 1.32 8.92 25.00
C THR A 49 1.36 7.50 25.58
N PRO A 50 1.82 7.31 26.84
CA PRO A 50 1.88 5.97 27.44
C PRO A 50 0.55 5.21 27.51
N LYS A 51 -0.59 5.88 27.35
CA LYS A 51 -1.93 5.28 27.43
C LYS A 51 -2.71 5.34 26.11
N THR A 52 -2.24 6.07 25.10
CA THR A 52 -3.04 6.36 23.91
C THR A 52 -2.16 6.66 22.71
N VAL A 53 -2.51 6.06 21.57
CA VAL A 53 -1.93 6.37 20.27
C VAL A 53 -3.02 6.94 19.38
N VAL A 54 -2.73 8.06 18.71
CA VAL A 54 -3.64 8.71 17.78
C VAL A 54 -3.16 8.47 16.35
N PHE A 55 -4.03 7.86 15.56
CA PHE A 55 -3.82 7.62 14.14
C PHE A 55 -4.81 8.44 13.32
N LYS A 56 -4.32 8.98 12.20
CA LYS A 56 -5.15 9.52 11.14
C LYS A 56 -5.26 8.49 10.04
N ASP A 57 -6.50 8.15 9.70
CA ASP A 57 -6.81 7.25 8.59
C ASP A 57 -7.81 7.91 7.65
N PHE A 58 -7.49 7.91 6.36
CA PHE A 58 -8.37 8.47 5.32
C PHE A 58 -9.46 7.48 4.86
N ALA A 59 -9.63 6.34 5.54
CA ALA A 59 -10.76 5.43 5.32
C ALA A 59 -12.09 6.19 5.42
N HIS A 60 -12.83 6.22 4.31
CA HIS A 60 -14.16 6.84 4.22
C HIS A 60 -15.21 5.90 3.61
N ALA A 61 -14.81 4.65 3.32
CA ALA A 61 -15.67 3.61 2.80
C ALA A 61 -15.47 2.31 3.61
N PRO A 62 -16.52 1.47 3.78
CA PRO A 62 -16.46 0.23 4.57
C PRO A 62 -15.62 -0.92 3.97
N SER A 63 -15.04 -0.73 2.78
CA SER A 63 -14.39 -1.78 1.97
C SER A 63 -13.19 -2.43 2.64
#